data_AF-A0AAN9RTR0-F1
#
_entry.id   AF-A0AAN9RTR0-F1
#
_cell.length_a   1.000
_cell.length_b   1.000
_cell.length_c   1.000
_cell.angle_alpha   90.00
_cell.angle_beta   90.00
_cell.angle_gamma   90.00
#
_symmetry.space_group_name_H-M   'P 1'
#
loop_
_entity.id
_entity.type
_entity.pdbx_description
1 polymer ?
#
loop_
_entity_poly.entity_id
_entity_poly.type
_entity_poly.pdbx_seq_one_letter_code
_entity_poly.pdbx_strand_id
1 'polypeptide(L)'
;MSSNCSTALEIPIPSYSKVKVHRSICLELHTLIDRIFHIILAIESARPNCTLAMQTLCSLHFTLAKAKSIIKHCSRCSKLYLAITSHKILARCQKLRNAFEVYLAQIQNAVPISLADKISALLHDLRTTEFLVEFEEDEARKVLLSLLEKTFPDAACMEKEELEAIQIATWRLEIKSQFPLLVEKATLKRQLEEVNETNQKEKDLLQYLLYLLIKYGKSVCRSQNGSDSRRHELVVDEALCENQVNDDSLNPEVGDL
;
A
#
# COMPACT_ATOMS: atom_id res chain seq x y z
N MET A 1 -48.12 -3.97 -10.23
CA MET A 1 -47.25 -4.67 -9.27
C MET A 1 -45.83 -4.24 -9.57
N SER A 2 -45.30 -3.31 -8.79
CA SER A 2 -43.92 -2.83 -8.89
C SER A 2 -42.96 -3.92 -8.44
N SER A 3 -41.97 -4.24 -9.25
CA SER A 3 -40.82 -5.03 -8.83
C SER A 3 -39.57 -4.19 -9.06
N ASN A 4 -39.00 -3.75 -7.94
CA ASN A 4 -37.75 -3.01 -7.84
C ASN A 4 -36.60 -3.93 -8.24
N CYS A 5 -35.83 -3.57 -9.27
CA CYS A 5 -34.53 -4.16 -9.53
C CYS A 5 -33.46 -3.26 -8.92
N SER A 6 -32.97 -3.67 -7.76
CA SER A 6 -31.92 -3.00 -7.00
C SER A 6 -30.65 -2.86 -7.84
N THR A 7 -30.30 -1.63 -8.20
CA THR A 7 -28.96 -1.26 -8.65
C THR A 7 -27.98 -1.51 -7.50
N ALA A 8 -27.15 -2.55 -7.63
CA ALA A 8 -26.01 -2.75 -6.75
C ALA A 8 -25.08 -1.53 -6.87
N LEU A 9 -24.89 -0.84 -5.76
CA LEU A 9 -24.00 0.31 -5.64
C LEU A 9 -22.57 -0.11 -5.98
N GLU A 10 -22.08 0.31 -7.14
CA GLU A 10 -20.66 0.25 -7.45
C GLU A 10 -19.91 1.11 -6.43
N ILE A 11 -19.13 0.46 -5.56
CA ILE A 11 -18.23 1.14 -4.63
C ILE A 11 -17.24 1.94 -5.49
N PRO A 12 -17.15 3.28 -5.32
CA PRO A 12 -16.23 4.10 -6.10
C PRO A 12 -14.81 3.55 -5.94
N ILE A 13 -14.19 3.18 -7.06
CA ILE A 13 -12.80 2.74 -7.10
C ILE A 13 -11.96 3.91 -6.56
N PRO A 14 -11.10 3.70 -5.55
CA PRO A 14 -10.18 4.74 -5.13
C PRO A 14 -9.33 5.15 -6.33
N SER A 15 -9.45 6.41 -6.75
CA SER A 15 -8.62 6.98 -7.81
C SER A 15 -7.14 6.63 -7.57
N TYR A 16 -6.43 6.18 -8.62
CA TYR A 16 -5.00 5.88 -8.54
C TYR A 16 -4.16 7.11 -8.14
N SER A 17 -4.74 8.31 -8.20
CA SER A 17 -4.16 9.56 -7.68
C SER A 17 -3.87 9.54 -6.16
N LYS A 18 -4.39 8.55 -5.43
CA LYS A 18 -4.15 8.35 -3.99
C LYS A 18 -3.02 7.34 -3.70
N VAL A 19 -2.42 6.73 -4.72
CA VAL A 19 -1.31 5.79 -4.56
C VAL A 19 -0.09 6.55 -4.05
N LYS A 20 0.49 6.06 -2.96
CA LYS A 20 1.59 6.74 -2.27
C LYS A 20 2.98 6.34 -2.76
N VAL A 21 3.12 5.10 -3.23
CA VAL A 21 4.32 4.37 -3.68
C VAL A 21 3.86 3.35 -4.73
N HIS A 22 4.72 2.94 -5.66
CA HIS A 22 4.44 2.10 -6.83
C HIS A 22 3.54 2.81 -7.84
N ARG A 23 3.75 4.12 -8.04
CA ARG A 23 2.87 4.93 -8.89
C ARG A 23 2.83 4.39 -10.32
N SER A 24 3.98 4.05 -10.88
CA SER A 24 4.13 3.53 -12.24
C SER A 24 3.46 2.17 -12.37
N ILE A 25 3.71 1.24 -11.44
CA ILE A 25 3.04 -0.07 -11.43
C ILE A 25 1.51 0.09 -11.34
N CYS A 26 1.03 0.93 -10.44
CA CYS A 26 -0.40 1.13 -10.24
C CYS A 26 -1.07 1.83 -11.43
N LEU A 27 -0.36 2.75 -12.09
CA LEU A 27 -0.85 3.43 -13.29
C LEU A 27 -0.99 2.44 -14.46
N GLU A 28 0.03 1.64 -14.72
CA GLU A 28 -0.03 0.60 -15.76
C GLU A 28 -1.14 -0.40 -15.46
N LEU A 29 -1.26 -0.86 -14.21
CA LEU A 29 -2.32 -1.77 -13.80
C LEU A 29 -3.70 -1.14 -13.97
N HIS A 30 -3.87 0.14 -13.64
CA HIS A 30 -5.14 0.86 -13.82
C HIS A 30 -5.52 0.95 -15.30
N THR A 31 -4.58 1.32 -16.16
CA THR A 31 -4.79 1.38 -17.61
C THR A 31 -5.24 0.02 -18.15
N LEU A 32 -4.62 -1.07 -17.71
CA LEU A 32 -5.04 -2.43 -18.07
C LEU A 32 -6.45 -2.75 -17.55
N ILE A 33 -6.76 -2.42 -16.29
CA ILE A 33 -8.08 -2.63 -15.68
C ILE A 33 -9.18 -1.95 -16.50
N ASP A 34 -9.01 -0.68 -16.86
CA ASP A 34 -10.02 0.08 -17.60
C ASP A 34 -10.29 -0.54 -18.98
N ARG A 35 -9.22 -0.91 -19.67
CA ARG A 35 -9.32 -1.51 -21.00
C ARG A 35 -9.95 -2.90 -20.96
N ILE A 36 -9.55 -3.73 -20.01
CA ILE A 36 -10.14 -5.07 -19.81
C ILE A 36 -11.61 -4.93 -19.43
N PHE A 37 -11.97 -3.96 -18.58
CA PHE A 37 -13.36 -3.71 -18.21
C PHE A 37 -14.22 -3.37 -19.44
N HIS A 38 -13.75 -2.51 -20.33
CA HIS A 38 -14.46 -2.23 -21.59
C HIS A 38 -14.61 -3.47 -22.50
N ILE A 39 -13.59 -4.33 -22.56
CA ILE A 39 -13.67 -5.60 -23.30
C ILE A 39 -14.70 -6.55 -22.68
N ILE A 40 -14.74 -6.68 -21.36
CA ILE A 40 -15.73 -7.48 -20.64
C ILE A 40 -17.15 -7.03 -21.02
N LEU A 41 -17.45 -5.73 -20.96
CA LEU A 41 -18.76 -5.19 -21.31
C LEU A 41 -19.15 -5.51 -22.77
N ALA A 42 -18.18 -5.47 -23.68
CA ALA A 42 -18.39 -5.83 -25.08
C ALA A 42 -18.66 -7.33 -25.27
N ILE A 43 -17.94 -8.19 -24.53
CA ILE A 43 -18.18 -9.64 -24.52
C ILE A 43 -19.58 -9.94 -23.98
N GLU A 44 -19.97 -9.34 -22.85
CA GLU A 44 -21.30 -9.51 -22.25
C GLU A 44 -22.42 -9.10 -23.21
N SER A 45 -22.23 -7.98 -23.91
CA SER A 45 -23.17 -7.50 -24.93
C SER A 45 -23.31 -8.47 -26.11
N ALA A 46 -22.24 -9.20 -26.45
CA ALA A 46 -22.25 -10.24 -27.48
C ALA A 46 -22.91 -11.56 -27.03
N ARG A 47 -23.26 -11.68 -25.73
CA ARG A 47 -23.97 -12.82 -25.13
C ARG A 47 -23.33 -14.19 -25.47
N PRO A 48 -22.13 -14.49 -24.94
CA PRO A 48 -21.48 -15.78 -25.17
C PRO A 48 -22.41 -16.91 -24.73
N ASN A 49 -22.70 -17.83 -25.64
CA ASN A 49 -23.66 -18.91 -25.45
C ASN A 49 -23.00 -20.26 -25.11
N CYS A 50 -21.67 -20.33 -25.06
CA CYS A 50 -20.94 -21.54 -24.73
C CYS A 50 -20.45 -21.53 -23.27
N THR A 51 -20.61 -22.67 -22.58
CA THR A 51 -20.28 -22.83 -21.16
C THR A 51 -18.83 -22.46 -20.85
N LEU A 52 -17.91 -22.83 -21.75
CA LEU A 52 -16.48 -22.51 -21.60
C LEU A 52 -16.26 -20.99 -21.60
N ALA A 53 -16.82 -20.26 -22.57
CA ALA A 53 -16.66 -18.79 -22.63
C ALA A 53 -17.29 -18.10 -21.41
N MET A 54 -18.43 -18.59 -20.92
CA MET A 54 -19.03 -18.06 -19.70
C MET A 54 -18.13 -18.27 -18.47
N GLN A 55 -17.55 -19.46 -18.30
CA GLN A 55 -16.61 -19.76 -17.21
C GLN A 55 -15.34 -18.91 -17.30
N THR A 56 -14.80 -18.72 -18.51
CA THR A 56 -13.64 -17.86 -18.73
C THR A 56 -13.97 -16.40 -18.44
N LEU A 57 -15.16 -15.91 -18.81
CA LEU A 57 -15.61 -14.55 -18.50
C LEU A 57 -15.76 -14.33 -16.99
N CYS A 58 -16.30 -15.31 -16.25
CA CYS A 58 -16.32 -15.27 -14.79
C CYS A 58 -14.91 -15.19 -14.18
N SER A 59 -13.97 -15.97 -14.72
CA SER A 59 -12.56 -15.95 -14.30
C SER A 59 -11.90 -14.60 -14.57
N LEU A 60 -12.26 -13.97 -15.70
CA LEU A 60 -11.80 -12.64 -16.09
C LEU A 60 -12.29 -11.56 -15.12
N HIS A 61 -13.58 -11.58 -14.76
CA HIS A 61 -14.17 -10.70 -13.73
C HIS A 61 -13.49 -10.84 -12.37
N PHE A 62 -13.28 -12.07 -11.91
CA PHE A 62 -12.62 -12.31 -10.63
C PHE A 62 -11.17 -11.80 -10.63
N THR A 63 -10.46 -11.97 -11.75
CA THR A 63 -9.09 -11.45 -11.93
C THR A 63 -9.09 -9.92 -11.97
N LEU A 64 -10.08 -9.29 -12.58
CA LEU A 64 -10.27 -7.84 -12.56
C LEU A 64 -10.49 -7.32 -11.13
N ALA A 65 -11.33 -7.99 -10.35
CA ALA A 65 -11.55 -7.65 -8.94
C ALA A 65 -10.26 -7.76 -8.10
N LYS A 66 -9.44 -8.79 -8.35
CA LYS A 66 -8.12 -8.92 -7.73
C LYS A 66 -7.18 -7.77 -8.11
N ALA A 67 -7.16 -7.37 -9.37
CA ALA A 67 -6.36 -6.24 -9.84
C ALA A 67 -6.76 -4.93 -9.15
N LYS A 68 -8.06 -4.64 -9.07
CA LYS A 68 -8.60 -3.49 -8.32
C LYS A 68 -8.19 -3.52 -6.84
N SER A 69 -8.15 -4.71 -6.24
CA SER A 69 -7.71 -4.89 -4.85
C SER A 69 -6.23 -4.53 -4.64
N ILE A 70 -5.35 -4.78 -5.60
CA ILE A 70 -3.94 -4.36 -5.52
C ILE A 70 -3.83 -2.83 -5.45
N ILE A 71 -4.51 -2.10 -6.34
CA ILE A 71 -4.51 -0.63 -6.32
C ILE A 71 -5.02 -0.10 -4.97
N LYS A 72 -6.12 -0.68 -4.47
CA LYS A 72 -6.66 -0.34 -3.15
C LYS A 72 -5.63 -0.58 -2.03
N HIS A 73 -4.93 -1.70 -2.06
CA HIS A 73 -3.87 -2.02 -1.11
C HIS A 73 -2.73 -0.99 -1.16
N CYS A 74 -2.20 -0.67 -2.35
CA CYS A 74 -1.16 0.35 -2.54
C CYS A 74 -1.60 1.77 -2.09
N SER A 75 -2.89 2.08 -2.15
CA SER A 75 -3.41 3.37 -1.65
C SER A 75 -3.53 3.44 -0.12
N ARG A 76 -3.70 2.29 0.55
CA ARG A 76 -4.00 2.22 2.00
C ARG A 76 -2.77 1.93 2.84
N CYS A 77 -1.78 1.21 2.31
CA CYS A 77 -0.62 0.81 3.08
C CYS A 77 0.36 1.95 3.35
N SER A 78 1.26 1.71 4.30
CA SER A 78 2.41 2.57 4.58
C SER A 78 3.36 2.63 3.39
N LYS A 79 3.96 3.81 3.13
CA LYS A 79 5.01 3.96 2.12
C LYS A 79 6.22 3.06 2.42
N LEU A 80 6.68 3.03 3.67
CA LEU A 80 7.80 2.18 4.10
C LEU A 80 7.50 0.69 3.88
N TYR A 81 6.29 0.25 4.28
CA TYR A 81 5.85 -1.12 4.07
C TYR A 81 5.79 -1.48 2.58
N LEU A 82 5.24 -0.60 1.76
CA LEU A 82 5.14 -0.80 0.31
C LEU A 82 6.52 -0.86 -0.35
N ALA A 83 7.48 -0.04 0.08
CA ALA A 83 8.84 -0.10 -0.45
C ALA A 83 9.48 -1.48 -0.20
N ILE A 84 9.40 -2.00 1.02
CA ILE A 84 9.92 -3.33 1.39
C ILE A 84 9.21 -4.45 0.62
N THR A 85 7.90 -4.32 0.42
CA THR A 85 7.07 -5.34 -0.25
C THR A 85 6.93 -5.15 -1.76
N SER A 86 7.71 -4.26 -2.38
CA SER A 86 7.61 -3.92 -3.81
C SER A 86 7.66 -5.13 -4.73
N HIS A 87 8.59 -6.05 -4.49
CA HIS A 87 8.75 -7.28 -5.28
C HIS A 87 7.50 -8.17 -5.22
N LYS A 88 6.79 -8.20 -4.08
CA LYS A 88 5.54 -8.96 -3.94
C LYS A 88 4.43 -8.31 -4.76
N ILE A 89 4.34 -6.98 -4.74
CA ILE A 89 3.36 -6.23 -5.55
C ILE A 89 3.63 -6.44 -7.04
N LEU A 90 4.89 -6.30 -7.46
CA LEU A 90 5.33 -6.54 -8.83
C LEU A 90 4.96 -7.96 -9.30
N ALA A 91 5.34 -8.99 -8.52
CA ALA A 91 5.02 -10.37 -8.85
C ALA A 91 3.50 -10.63 -8.92
N ARG A 92 2.70 -9.98 -8.08
CA ARG A 92 1.24 -10.08 -8.14
C ARG A 92 0.68 -9.43 -9.42
N CYS A 93 1.20 -8.27 -9.83
CA CYS A 93 0.79 -7.59 -11.05
C CYS A 93 1.15 -8.41 -12.31
N GLN A 94 2.37 -8.97 -12.35
CA GLN A 94 2.80 -9.87 -13.42
C GLN A 94 1.92 -11.13 -13.52
N LYS A 95 1.58 -11.75 -12.39
CA LYS A 95 0.67 -12.91 -12.36
C LYS A 95 -0.72 -12.56 -12.89
N LEU A 96 -1.25 -11.38 -12.55
CA LEU A 96 -2.54 -10.92 -13.06
C LEU A 96 -2.49 -10.65 -14.57
N ARG A 97 -1.45 -9.97 -15.06
CA ARG A 97 -1.23 -9.74 -16.50
C ARG A 97 -1.22 -11.05 -17.27
N ASN A 98 -0.48 -12.05 -16.80
CA ASN A 98 -0.41 -13.36 -17.45
C ASN A 98 -1.77 -14.09 -17.40
N ALA A 99 -2.52 -13.98 -16.29
CA ALA A 99 -3.86 -14.54 -16.20
C ALA A 99 -4.84 -13.88 -17.19
N PHE A 100 -4.79 -12.54 -17.30
CA PHE A 100 -5.58 -11.81 -18.30
C PHE A 100 -5.27 -12.26 -19.72
N GLU A 101 -3.99 -12.43 -20.05
CA GLU A 101 -3.58 -12.91 -21.36
C GLU A 101 -4.20 -14.28 -21.68
N VAL A 102 -4.11 -15.23 -20.75
CA VAL A 102 -4.69 -16.58 -20.93
C VAL A 102 -6.20 -16.51 -21.15
N TYR A 103 -6.93 -15.77 -20.31
CA TYR A 103 -8.40 -15.73 -20.38
C TYR A 103 -8.89 -14.99 -21.63
N LEU A 104 -8.23 -13.89 -22.02
CA LEU A 104 -8.57 -13.15 -23.22
C LEU A 104 -8.29 -13.96 -24.48
N ALA A 105 -7.16 -14.68 -24.55
CA ALA A 105 -6.86 -15.57 -25.67
C ALA A 105 -7.87 -16.71 -25.81
N GLN A 106 -8.37 -17.26 -24.70
CA GLN A 106 -9.43 -18.27 -24.71
C GLN A 106 -10.76 -17.71 -25.25
N ILE A 107 -11.16 -16.51 -24.82
CA ILE A 107 -12.41 -15.88 -25.25
C ILE A 107 -12.35 -15.43 -26.72
N GLN A 108 -11.17 -15.05 -27.23
CA GLN A 108 -10.98 -14.54 -28.58
C GLN A 108 -11.62 -15.43 -29.67
N ASN A 109 -11.57 -16.75 -29.51
CA ASN A 109 -12.12 -17.70 -30.49
C ASN A 109 -13.64 -17.90 -30.36
N ALA A 110 -14.26 -17.35 -29.32
CA ALA A 110 -15.67 -17.50 -29.00
C ALA A 110 -16.49 -16.21 -29.20
N VAL A 111 -15.89 -15.18 -29.82
CA VAL A 111 -16.53 -13.88 -30.05
C VAL A 111 -16.54 -13.50 -31.53
N PRO A 112 -17.40 -12.55 -31.96
CA PRO A 112 -17.36 -12.03 -33.33
C PRO A 112 -15.99 -11.44 -33.69
N ILE A 113 -15.62 -11.50 -34.98
CA ILE A 113 -14.31 -11.07 -35.50
C ILE A 113 -13.95 -9.64 -35.04
N SER A 114 -14.91 -8.72 -35.09
CA SER A 114 -14.70 -7.32 -34.67
C SER A 114 -14.34 -7.17 -33.19
N LEU A 115 -14.75 -8.09 -32.33
CA LEU A 115 -14.35 -8.15 -30.93
C LEU A 115 -13.05 -8.93 -30.75
N ALA A 116 -12.82 -9.98 -31.53
CA ALA A 116 -11.56 -10.72 -31.56
C ALA A 116 -10.37 -9.82 -31.92
N ASP A 117 -10.55 -8.84 -32.83
CA ASP A 117 -9.54 -7.84 -33.20
C ASP A 117 -9.20 -6.91 -32.03
N LYS A 118 -10.21 -6.45 -31.29
CA LYS A 118 -10.00 -5.63 -30.09
C LYS A 118 -9.28 -6.42 -28.99
N ILE A 119 -9.61 -7.70 -28.84
CA ILE A 119 -8.91 -8.61 -27.94
C ILE A 119 -7.45 -8.81 -28.39
N SER A 120 -7.18 -8.96 -29.69
CA SER A 120 -5.81 -9.06 -30.23
C SER A 120 -4.97 -7.84 -29.87
N ALA A 121 -5.51 -6.63 -30.05
CA ALA A 121 -4.82 -5.40 -29.69
C ALA A 121 -4.52 -5.34 -28.18
N LEU A 122 -5.48 -5.70 -27.33
CA LEU A 122 -5.26 -5.77 -25.89
C LEU A 122 -4.23 -6.84 -25.48
N LEU A 123 -4.23 -8.00 -26.14
CA LEU A 123 -3.23 -9.05 -25.91
C LEU A 123 -1.82 -8.59 -26.29
N HIS A 124 -1.68 -7.84 -27.37
CA HIS A 124 -0.40 -7.22 -27.73
C HIS A 124 0.08 -6.28 -26.63
N ASP A 125 -0.79 -5.39 -26.16
CA ASP A 125 -0.42 -4.41 -25.14
C ASP A 125 -0.13 -5.06 -23.78
N LEU A 126 -0.85 -6.13 -23.41
CA LEU A 126 -0.54 -6.92 -22.23
C LEU A 126 0.88 -7.51 -22.29
N ARG A 127 1.35 -7.93 -23.47
CA ARG A 127 2.70 -8.50 -23.64
C ARG A 127 3.79 -7.44 -23.57
N THR A 128 3.51 -6.23 -24.03
CA THR A 128 4.47 -5.12 -24.03
C THR A 128 4.44 -4.29 -22.75
N THR A 129 3.41 -4.42 -21.91
CA THR A 129 3.31 -3.69 -20.64
C THR A 129 4.39 -4.15 -19.67
N GLU A 130 5.25 -3.24 -19.22
CA GLU A 130 6.25 -3.49 -18.19
C GLU A 130 5.87 -2.81 -16.87
N PHE A 131 5.91 -3.56 -15.79
CA PHE A 131 5.73 -3.01 -14.44
C PHE A 131 7.11 -2.65 -13.88
N LEU A 132 7.34 -1.36 -13.65
CA LEU A 132 8.61 -0.83 -13.17
C LEU A 132 8.46 -0.23 -11.77
N VAL A 133 9.43 -0.52 -10.90
CA VAL A 133 9.58 0.13 -9.59
C VAL A 133 10.43 1.38 -9.78
N GLU A 134 9.98 2.51 -9.25
CA GLU A 134 10.72 3.76 -9.28
C GLU A 134 12.07 3.64 -8.56
N PHE A 135 13.09 4.33 -9.07
CA PHE A 135 14.46 4.26 -8.53
C PHE A 135 14.51 4.64 -7.05
N GLU A 136 13.81 5.69 -6.65
CA GLU A 136 13.76 6.17 -5.28
C GLU A 136 13.16 5.13 -4.33
N GLU A 137 12.11 4.45 -4.78
CA GLU A 137 11.44 3.39 -4.02
C GLU A 137 12.34 2.16 -3.88
N ASP A 138 13.08 1.82 -4.93
CA ASP A 138 14.05 0.73 -4.90
C ASP A 138 15.24 1.02 -3.96
N GLU A 139 15.74 2.25 -3.95
CA GLU A 139 16.79 2.67 -3.01
C GLU A 139 16.31 2.64 -1.56
N ALA A 140 15.09 3.12 -1.30
CA ALA A 140 14.48 3.02 0.03
C ALA A 140 14.35 1.55 0.48
N ARG A 141 13.92 0.68 -0.43
CA ARG A 141 13.82 -0.77 -0.19
C ARG A 141 15.17 -1.38 0.18
N LYS A 142 16.22 -1.14 -0.61
CA LYS A 142 17.55 -1.73 -0.38
C LYS A 142 18.07 -1.40 1.02
N VAL A 143 17.96 -0.14 1.40
CA VAL A 143 18.43 0.33 2.71
C VAL A 143 17.63 -0.29 3.86
N LEU A 144 16.30 -0.34 3.73
CA LEU A 144 15.44 -0.97 4.75
C LEU A 144 15.67 -2.49 4.85
N LEU A 145 15.84 -3.19 3.73
CA LEU A 145 16.13 -4.63 3.74
C LEU A 145 17.50 -4.90 4.35
N SER A 146 18.52 -4.12 3.99
CA SER A 146 19.84 -4.23 4.60
C SER A 146 19.80 -4.02 6.11
N LEU A 147 18.94 -3.12 6.62
CA LEU A 147 18.74 -2.93 8.06
C LEU A 147 18.11 -4.18 8.71
N LEU A 148 17.06 -4.73 8.09
CA LEU A 148 16.31 -5.87 8.61
C LEU A 148 17.10 -7.18 8.62
N GLU A 149 18.04 -7.34 7.69
CA GLU A 149 18.85 -8.56 7.54
C GLU A 149 20.15 -8.53 8.35
N LYS A 150 20.56 -7.37 8.85
CA LYS A 150 21.85 -7.16 9.50
C LYS A 150 21.81 -7.51 10.99
N THR A 151 22.86 -8.19 11.44
CA THR A 151 23.13 -8.43 12.86
C THR A 151 24.08 -7.38 13.39
N PHE A 152 23.80 -6.83 14.57
CA PHE A 152 24.60 -5.76 15.17
C PHE A 152 25.43 -6.29 16.35
N PRO A 153 26.71 -5.87 16.47
CA PRO A 153 27.60 -6.30 17.55
C PRO A 153 27.20 -5.70 18.91
N ASP A 154 26.65 -4.48 18.90
CA ASP A 154 26.18 -3.78 20.07
C ASP A 154 25.02 -2.83 19.72
N ALA A 155 24.36 -2.30 20.75
CA ALA A 155 23.23 -1.40 20.60
C ALA A 155 23.61 -0.06 19.96
N ALA A 156 24.80 0.48 20.21
CA ALA A 156 25.21 1.77 19.66
C ALA A 156 25.40 1.70 18.13
N CYS A 157 25.95 0.58 17.63
CA CYS A 157 26.07 0.28 16.21
C CYS A 157 24.69 0.15 15.55
N MET A 158 23.77 -0.59 16.18
CA MET A 158 22.39 -0.72 15.73
C MET A 158 21.70 0.65 15.62
N GLU A 159 21.78 1.49 16.66
CA GLU A 159 21.09 2.78 16.68
C GLU A 159 21.54 3.73 15.58
N LYS A 160 22.84 3.72 15.26
CA LYS A 160 23.40 4.52 14.18
C LYS A 160 22.86 4.08 12.83
N GLU A 161 22.83 2.77 12.59
CA GLU A 161 22.36 2.19 11.33
C GLU A 161 20.85 2.33 11.16
N GLU A 162 20.08 2.16 12.24
CA GLU A 162 18.64 2.44 12.25
C GLU A 162 18.34 3.89 11.86
N LEU A 163 19.07 4.85 12.44
CA LEU A 163 18.93 6.27 12.15
C LEU A 163 19.29 6.60 10.70
N GLU A 164 20.42 6.10 10.20
CA GLU A 164 20.87 6.33 8.83
C GLU A 164 19.88 5.72 7.82
N ALA A 165 19.46 4.48 8.05
CA ALA A 165 18.55 3.78 7.17
C ALA A 165 17.18 4.46 7.08
N ILE A 166 16.61 4.87 8.24
CA ILE A 166 15.32 5.54 8.25
C ILE A 166 15.40 6.95 7.64
N GLN A 167 16.51 7.68 7.82
CA GLN A 167 16.71 8.97 7.17
C GLN A 167 16.74 8.85 5.64
N ILE A 168 17.48 7.88 5.12
CA ILE A 168 17.54 7.65 3.66
C ILE A 168 16.17 7.23 3.14
N ALA A 169 15.52 6.25 3.77
CA ALA A 169 14.23 5.73 3.31
C ALA A 169 13.14 6.82 3.34
N THR A 170 13.05 7.59 4.41
CA THR A 170 12.06 8.68 4.52
C THR A 170 12.33 9.80 3.52
N TRP A 171 13.60 10.13 3.24
CA TRP A 171 13.95 11.11 2.21
C TRP A 171 13.54 10.63 0.81
N ARG A 172 13.87 9.38 0.47
CA ARG A 172 13.53 8.76 -0.82
C ARG A 172 12.02 8.62 -1.04
N LEU A 173 11.26 8.36 0.02
CA LEU A 173 9.80 8.20 -0.02
C LEU A 173 9.03 9.51 0.23
N GLU A 174 9.72 10.65 0.24
CA GLU A 174 9.13 11.99 0.43
C GLU A 174 8.41 12.17 1.78
N ILE A 175 8.85 11.49 2.83
CA ILE A 175 8.41 11.67 4.22
C ILE A 175 9.34 12.70 4.88
N LYS A 176 9.29 13.93 4.37
CA LYS A 176 10.32 14.97 4.64
C LYS A 176 9.95 15.98 5.73
N SER A 177 8.69 16.06 6.12
CA SER A 177 8.20 17.02 7.11
C SER A 177 7.31 16.35 8.17
N GLN A 178 6.93 17.10 9.21
CA GLN A 178 6.17 16.57 10.33
C GLN A 178 4.81 15.99 9.90
N PHE A 179 4.10 16.64 8.97
CA PHE A 179 2.78 16.19 8.55
C PHE A 179 2.80 14.83 7.80
N PRO A 180 3.58 14.63 6.72
CA PRO A 180 3.75 13.30 6.10
C PRO A 180 4.20 12.23 7.08
N LEU A 181 5.08 12.56 8.03
CA LEU A 181 5.52 11.64 9.08
C LEU A 181 4.36 11.20 9.99
N LEU A 182 3.50 12.13 10.43
CA LEU A 182 2.32 11.81 11.24
C LEU A 182 1.33 10.93 10.47
N VAL A 183 1.07 11.26 9.20
CA VAL A 183 0.21 10.45 8.31
C VAL A 183 0.77 9.03 8.16
N GLU A 184 2.08 8.89 8.00
CA GLU A 184 2.73 7.59 7.88
C GLU A 184 2.63 6.78 9.17
N LYS A 185 2.87 7.39 10.34
CA LYS A 185 2.68 6.75 11.66
C LYS A 185 1.25 6.26 11.86
N ALA A 186 0.26 7.12 11.56
CA ALA A 186 -1.16 6.75 11.66
C ALA A 186 -1.52 5.61 10.68
N THR A 187 -0.94 5.62 9.48
CA THR A 187 -1.12 4.56 8.50
C THR A 187 -0.57 3.21 9.02
N LEU A 188 0.63 3.20 9.58
CA LEU A 188 1.24 2.00 10.17
C LEU A 188 0.41 1.46 11.35
N LYS A 189 -0.05 2.34 12.25
CA LYS A 189 -0.93 1.95 13.37
C LYS A 189 -2.21 1.28 12.89
N ARG A 190 -2.92 1.92 11.95
CA ARG A 190 -4.12 1.34 11.34
C ARG A 190 -3.84 0.00 10.67
N GLN A 191 -2.73 -0.10 9.92
CA GLN A 191 -2.38 -1.37 9.25
C GLN A 191 -2.06 -2.48 10.26
N LEU A 192 -1.47 -2.14 11.41
CA LEU A 192 -1.21 -3.07 12.50
C LEU A 192 -2.50 -3.57 13.16
N GLU A 193 -3.52 -2.72 13.28
CA GLU A 193 -4.86 -3.08 13.77
C GLU A 193 -5.62 -3.98 12.77
N GLU A 194 -5.40 -3.78 11.47
CA GLU A 194 -6.07 -4.55 10.39
C GLU A 194 -5.36 -5.88 10.05
N VAL A 195 -4.16 -6.14 10.58
CA VAL A 195 -3.36 -7.32 10.22
C VAL A 195 -3.99 -8.61 10.78
N ASN A 196 -4.02 -9.68 9.99
CA ASN A 196 -4.49 -10.98 10.45
C ASN A 196 -3.57 -11.49 11.58
N GLU A 197 -4.15 -11.95 12.69
CA GLU A 197 -3.42 -12.50 13.84
C GLU A 197 -2.46 -13.64 13.47
N THR A 198 -2.77 -14.38 12.40
CA THR A 198 -1.92 -15.47 11.92
C THR A 198 -0.69 -15.01 11.11
N ASN A 199 -0.62 -13.74 10.70
CA ASN A 199 0.49 -13.20 9.90
C ASN A 199 1.53 -12.48 10.77
N GLN A 200 2.19 -13.23 11.66
CA GLN A 200 3.15 -12.67 12.62
C GLN A 200 4.28 -11.89 11.95
N LYS A 201 4.81 -12.37 10.81
CA LYS A 201 5.89 -11.68 10.08
C LYS A 201 5.50 -10.29 9.59
N GLU A 202 4.25 -10.12 9.15
CA GLU A 202 3.75 -8.80 8.75
C GLU A 202 3.58 -7.88 9.96
N LYS A 203 3.07 -8.43 11.07
CA LYS A 203 2.90 -7.70 12.33
C LYS A 203 4.23 -7.20 12.89
N ASP A 204 5.24 -8.07 12.94
CA ASP A 204 6.59 -7.73 13.41
C ASP A 204 7.22 -6.64 12.54
N LEU A 205 7.07 -6.74 11.22
CA LEU A 205 7.58 -5.73 10.30
C LEU A 205 6.89 -4.38 10.51
N LEU A 206 5.56 -4.35 10.61
CA LEU A 206 4.81 -3.11 10.83
C LEU A 206 5.16 -2.46 12.17
N GLN A 207 5.30 -3.27 13.22
CA GLN A 207 5.69 -2.81 14.55
C GLN A 207 7.10 -2.22 14.54
N TYR A 208 8.05 -2.86 13.86
CA TYR A 208 9.41 -2.37 13.74
C TYR A 208 9.48 -1.05 12.95
N LEU A 209 8.77 -0.95 11.82
CA LEU A 209 8.70 0.30 11.04
C LEU A 209 8.08 1.44 11.86
N LEU A 210 7.03 1.16 12.64
CA LEU A 210 6.42 2.14 13.52
C LEU A 210 7.39 2.59 14.63
N TYR A 211 8.13 1.65 15.23
CA TYR A 211 9.18 1.93 16.20
C TYR A 211 10.24 2.89 15.62
N LEU A 212 10.75 2.63 14.42
CA LEU A 212 11.75 3.48 13.78
C LEU A 212 11.25 4.93 13.61
N LEU A 213 10.00 5.11 13.17
CA LEU A 213 9.42 6.44 13.02
C LEU A 213 9.16 7.14 14.37
N ILE A 214 8.81 6.40 15.42
CA ILE A 214 8.62 6.95 16.77
C ILE A 214 9.96 7.40 17.33
N LYS A 215 10.97 6.54 17.30
CA LYS A 215 12.29 6.79 17.88
C LYS A 215 13.03 7.90 17.14
N TYR A 216 13.06 7.86 15.81
CA TYR A 216 13.91 8.74 15.00
C TYR A 216 13.17 9.87 14.29
N GLY A 217 11.84 9.94 14.39
CA GLY A 217 11.03 10.90 13.63
C GLY A 217 11.42 12.37 13.83
N LYS A 218 11.83 12.78 15.04
CA LYS A 218 12.30 14.15 15.31
C LYS A 218 13.60 14.47 14.54
N SER A 219 14.52 13.51 14.48
CA SER A 219 15.81 13.66 13.80
C SER A 219 15.65 13.68 12.28
N VAL A 220 14.72 12.89 11.74
CA VAL A 220 14.39 12.85 10.30
C VAL A 220 13.90 14.23 9.79
N CYS A 221 13.05 14.91 10.58
CA CYS A 221 12.51 16.22 10.20
C CYS A 221 13.47 17.39 10.48
N ARG A 222 14.42 17.25 11.42
CA ARG A 222 15.34 18.35 11.80
C ARG A 222 16.53 18.50 10.85
N SER A 223 17.05 17.40 10.29
CA SER A 223 18.21 17.42 9.37
C SER A 223 17.96 18.18 8.05
N GLN A 224 16.74 18.68 7.81
CA GLN A 224 16.34 19.35 6.57
C GLN A 224 16.05 20.85 6.74
N ASN A 225 15.93 21.35 7.98
CA ASN A 225 15.70 22.78 8.25
C ASN A 225 17.00 23.60 8.37
N GLY A 226 18.13 23.05 7.87
CA GLY A 226 19.46 23.65 7.95
C GLY A 226 19.72 24.81 6.99
N SER A 227 18.76 25.18 6.14
CA SER A 227 18.81 26.38 5.31
C SER A 227 17.39 26.85 4.97
N ASP A 228 17.07 28.07 5.41
CA ASP A 228 15.85 28.85 5.16
C ASP A 228 14.51 28.39 5.76
N SER A 229 14.19 28.98 6.92
CA SER A 229 13.14 30.02 7.04
C SER A 229 12.33 29.90 8.33
N ARG A 230 12.02 31.08 8.87
CA ARG A 230 11.48 31.34 10.20
C ARG A 230 10.00 30.94 10.30
N ARG A 231 9.67 30.34 11.44
CA ARG A 231 8.41 30.44 12.24
C ARG A 231 7.08 30.44 11.46
N HIS A 232 6.34 29.34 11.60
CA HIS A 232 4.98 29.41 12.16
C HIS A 232 4.70 28.13 12.95
N GLU A 233 4.72 28.28 14.26
CA GLU A 233 4.46 27.24 15.24
C GLU A 233 2.94 27.13 15.38
N LEU A 234 2.34 26.07 14.82
CA LEU A 234 0.99 25.67 15.19
C LEU A 234 1.11 24.73 16.39
N VAL A 235 0.93 25.32 17.56
CA VAL A 235 0.73 24.60 18.82
C VAL A 235 -0.54 23.76 18.66
N VAL A 236 -0.41 22.45 18.72
CA VAL A 236 -1.51 21.57 19.10
C VAL A 236 -1.01 20.81 20.32
N ASP A 237 -1.57 21.19 21.46
CA ASP A 237 -1.25 20.67 22.78
C ASP A 237 -1.46 19.15 22.83
N GLU A 238 -0.40 18.44 23.25
CA GLU A 238 -0.47 17.06 23.69
C GLU A 238 -0.46 17.08 25.23
N ALA A 239 -1.63 17.33 25.82
CA ALA A 239 -1.81 17.26 27.27
C ALA A 239 -2.00 15.80 27.70
N LEU A 240 -0.90 15.20 28.17
CA LEU A 240 -0.94 14.10 29.13
C LEU A 240 -1.24 14.68 30.51
N CYS A 241 -2.42 14.39 31.05
CA CYS A 241 -2.70 14.63 32.48
C CYS A 241 -2.09 13.49 33.31
N GLU A 242 -0.86 13.68 33.77
CA GLU A 242 -0.45 13.17 35.07
C GLU A 242 -0.63 14.30 36.08
N ASN A 243 -1.67 14.20 36.92
CA ASN A 243 -1.82 15.08 38.07
C ASN A 243 -1.16 14.40 39.28
N GLN A 244 -0.06 15.00 39.76
CA GLN A 244 0.28 14.98 41.18
C GLN A 244 0.29 16.42 41.67
N VAL A 245 -0.52 16.72 42.69
CA VAL A 245 -0.18 17.70 43.72
C VAL A 245 -0.72 17.16 45.05
N ASN A 246 0.21 16.97 45.98
CA ASN A 246 0.00 16.72 47.41
C ASN A 246 -0.61 17.96 48.08
N ASP A 247 -1.37 17.80 49.17
CA ASP A 247 -0.92 18.35 50.46
C ASP A 247 -1.67 17.78 51.68
N ASP A 248 -0.87 17.55 52.73
CA ASP A 248 -1.09 17.47 54.18
C ASP A 248 -2.41 16.97 54.79
N SER A 249 -2.31 15.91 55.61
CA SER A 249 -2.31 16.08 57.09
C SER A 249 -2.24 14.75 57.88
N LEU A 250 -1.40 14.80 58.94
CA LEU A 250 -1.34 13.98 60.17
C LEU A 250 -0.91 12.49 60.11
N ASN A 251 0.32 12.25 60.59
CA ASN A 251 0.71 11.08 61.39
C ASN A 251 0.31 11.31 62.87
N PRO A 252 0.38 10.31 63.81
CA PRO A 252 0.86 8.92 63.69
C PRO A 252 -0.07 7.86 64.33
N GLU A 253 0.16 6.56 64.11
CA GLU A 253 0.42 5.55 65.17
C GLU A 253 0.56 4.11 64.63
N VAL A 254 1.68 3.49 65.05
CA VAL A 254 1.98 2.10 65.44
C VAL A 254 0.89 1.01 65.24
N GLY A 255 1.30 -0.15 64.70
CA GLY A 255 0.65 -1.43 64.98
C GLY A 255 0.94 -2.57 64.00
N ASP A 256 1.59 -3.63 64.49
CA ASP A 256 1.88 -4.91 63.83
C ASP A 256 0.66 -5.63 63.22
N LEU A 257 0.86 -6.30 62.07
CA LEU A 257 0.49 -7.69 61.73
C LEU A 257 0.83 -8.03 60.27
#